data_AF-A0A1Q8BDZ6-F1
#
_entry.id   AF-A0A1Q8BDZ6-F1
#
_cell.length_a   1.000
_cell.length_b   1.000
_cell.length_c   1.000
_cell.angle_alpha   90.00
_cell.angle_beta   90.00
_cell.angle_gamma   90.00
#
_symmetry.space_group_name_H-M   'P 1'
#
loop_
_entity.id
_entity.type
_entity.pdbx_description
1 polymer ?
#
loop_
_entity_poly.entity_id
_entity_poly.type
_entity_poly.pdbx_seq_one_letter_code
_entity_poly.pdbx_strand_id
1 'polypeptide(L)'
;MFYQSNPWNVVLKLRRLLSNCRKRQDPRSLLSRTQLYELMSEVGFIRVFSVYNDFVYAPLTRRLIWLLRNLSIIFENTPGVQTLAGSILIHGQKPGTVELPTVSLFAHEQLRRSVSIVIPCHNEETNIGPLLNRLRTLFDEYIHELIPVEDNSTDHTAEVIRSLAKEDSRIKPVFRQPPGGVGRAISDGYRVATGRYVLSMDCDFQHLLPEVRELFDAAAEGYDVVIGSRFSRHSVLLNYPFQKILANRGFHLLAQFVVLHRFRDVTNNLKLMRREVVEDLQLKQPGFAVNAETGLQPLVMGYNIESVPISWVNRTSDMGTSSFNLSTAGGGYWQVLFHLWLKVAFGIGMYRTLRMKEMRADSVARTRNA
;
A
#
# COMPACT_ATOMS: atom_id res chain seq x y z
N MET A 1 13.33 -20.14 -19.29
CA MET A 1 12.47 -19.34 -20.18
C MET A 1 13.30 -18.22 -20.78
N PHE A 2 13.23 -17.98 -22.10
CA PHE A 2 13.94 -16.87 -22.74
C PHE A 2 13.09 -15.59 -22.65
N TYR A 3 13.68 -14.49 -22.19
CA TYR A 3 13.02 -13.20 -21.93
C TYR A 3 13.27 -12.20 -23.07
N GLN A 4 12.21 -11.52 -23.55
CA GLN A 4 12.34 -10.34 -24.42
C GLN A 4 12.12 -9.08 -23.60
N SER A 5 13.13 -8.21 -23.55
CA SER A 5 13.01 -6.93 -22.85
C SER A 5 12.18 -5.89 -23.60
N ASN A 6 11.90 -6.06 -24.91
CA ASN A 6 11.16 -5.04 -25.68
C ASN A 6 10.57 -5.55 -27.03
N PRO A 7 9.24 -5.51 -27.26
CA PRO A 7 8.61 -5.79 -28.56
C PRO A 7 8.87 -4.73 -29.65
N TRP A 8 9.38 -3.54 -29.28
CA TRP A 8 9.73 -2.42 -30.16
C TRP A 8 11.24 -2.29 -30.43
N ASN A 9 12.04 -3.28 -30.05
CA ASN A 9 13.49 -3.27 -30.30
C ASN A 9 13.79 -3.18 -31.81
N VAL A 10 14.31 -2.02 -32.25
CA VAL A 10 14.60 -1.71 -33.66
C VAL A 10 15.61 -2.69 -34.25
N VAL A 11 16.65 -3.06 -33.50
CA VAL A 11 17.68 -4.02 -33.93
C VAL A 11 17.07 -5.41 -34.16
N LEU A 12 16.18 -5.84 -33.28
CA LEU A 12 15.52 -7.15 -33.42
C LEU A 12 14.40 -7.14 -34.47
N LYS A 13 13.69 -6.02 -34.65
CA LYS A 13 12.79 -5.83 -35.80
C LYS A 13 13.57 -5.90 -37.11
N LEU A 14 14.72 -5.22 -37.22
CA LEU A 14 15.62 -5.34 -38.38
C LEU A 14 16.09 -6.79 -38.57
N ARG A 15 16.47 -7.49 -37.49
CA ARG A 15 16.98 -8.86 -37.55
C ARG A 15 15.91 -9.87 -37.96
N ARG A 16 14.65 -9.70 -37.49
CA ARG A 16 13.49 -10.51 -37.92
C ARG A 16 13.09 -10.23 -39.38
N LEU A 17 13.17 -8.97 -39.79
CA LEU A 17 12.90 -8.55 -41.16
C LEU A 17 13.95 -9.14 -42.13
N LEU A 18 15.23 -9.13 -41.74
CA LEU A 18 16.33 -9.75 -42.48
C LEU A 18 16.31 -11.30 -42.41
N SER A 19 15.84 -11.91 -41.32
CA SER A 19 15.74 -13.36 -41.19
C SER A 19 14.61 -13.95 -42.06
N ASN A 20 13.52 -13.20 -42.25
CA ASN A 20 12.45 -13.54 -43.18
C ASN A 20 12.96 -13.58 -44.64
N CYS A 21 13.87 -12.68 -45.03
CA CYS A 21 14.52 -12.72 -46.34
C CYS A 21 15.44 -13.95 -46.54
N ARG A 22 15.91 -14.59 -45.45
CA ARG A 22 16.85 -15.73 -45.49
C ARG A 22 16.23 -17.08 -45.10
N LYS A 23 14.89 -17.17 -44.97
CA LYS A 23 14.15 -18.38 -44.53
C LYS A 23 14.71 -19.04 -43.25
N ARG A 24 15.37 -18.27 -42.37
CA ARG A 24 15.79 -18.76 -41.05
C ARG A 24 14.77 -18.31 -40.01
N GLN A 25 13.97 -19.24 -39.51
CA GLN A 25 13.10 -18.99 -38.36
C GLN A 25 13.97 -18.89 -37.10
N ASP A 26 13.76 -17.86 -36.27
CA ASP A 26 14.37 -17.78 -34.94
C ASP A 26 13.55 -18.71 -34.01
N PRO A 27 14.11 -19.82 -33.50
CA PRO A 27 13.35 -20.81 -32.73
C PRO A 27 12.99 -20.35 -31.31
N ARG A 28 13.43 -19.15 -30.90
CA ARG A 28 13.22 -18.64 -29.53
C ARG A 28 11.87 -17.94 -29.42
N SER A 29 10.94 -18.50 -28.63
CA SER A 29 9.84 -17.72 -28.07
C SER A 29 10.39 -16.89 -26.89
N LEU A 30 10.30 -15.58 -27.01
CA LEU A 30 10.78 -14.66 -25.99
C LEU A 30 9.57 -14.08 -25.26
N LEU A 31 9.46 -14.35 -23.96
CA LEU A 31 8.37 -13.87 -23.11
C LEU A 31 8.68 -12.45 -22.61
N SER A 32 7.71 -11.54 -22.67
CA SER A 32 7.81 -10.22 -22.03
C SER A 32 7.82 -10.33 -20.51
N ARG A 33 8.13 -9.25 -19.78
CA ARG A 33 8.07 -9.24 -18.30
C ARG A 33 6.66 -9.63 -17.85
N THR A 34 5.64 -8.98 -18.41
CA THR A 34 4.24 -9.26 -18.12
C THR A 34 3.90 -10.71 -18.41
N GLN A 35 4.28 -11.26 -19.57
CA GLN A 35 4.00 -12.65 -19.92
C GLN A 35 4.75 -13.65 -19.02
N LEU A 36 5.97 -13.33 -18.59
CA LEU A 36 6.72 -14.15 -17.66
C LEU A 36 6.08 -14.12 -16.27
N TYR A 37 5.68 -12.95 -15.78
CA TYR A 37 5.01 -12.80 -14.50
C TYR A 37 3.60 -13.40 -14.51
N GLU A 38 2.86 -13.23 -15.59
CA GLU A 38 1.54 -13.81 -15.84
C GLU A 38 1.64 -15.33 -15.88
N LEU A 39 2.56 -15.88 -16.67
CA LEU A 39 2.78 -17.32 -16.75
C LEU A 39 3.32 -17.90 -15.43
N MET A 40 4.20 -17.19 -14.71
CA MET A 40 4.63 -17.60 -13.37
C MET A 40 3.50 -17.51 -12.34
N SER A 41 2.63 -16.51 -12.44
CA SER A 41 1.46 -16.35 -11.57
C SER A 41 0.38 -17.40 -11.87
N GLU A 42 0.11 -17.70 -13.15
CA GLU A 42 -0.80 -18.76 -13.60
C GLU A 42 -0.31 -20.13 -13.13
N VAL A 43 1.01 -20.35 -13.13
CA VAL A 43 1.63 -21.59 -12.62
C VAL A 43 1.71 -21.62 -11.08
N GLY A 44 1.29 -20.55 -10.39
CA GLY A 44 1.15 -20.52 -8.93
C GLY A 44 2.39 -20.09 -8.14
N PHE A 45 3.37 -19.46 -8.80
CA PHE A 45 4.52 -18.88 -8.10
C PHE A 45 4.12 -17.60 -7.35
N ILE A 46 4.38 -17.57 -6.04
CA ILE A 46 4.27 -16.39 -5.18
C ILE A 46 5.67 -15.85 -4.86
N ARG A 47 5.78 -14.55 -4.52
CA ARG A 47 7.07 -13.88 -4.22
C ARG A 47 8.10 -13.98 -5.36
N VAL A 48 7.67 -13.78 -6.60
CA VAL A 48 8.57 -13.79 -7.77
C VAL A 48 9.41 -12.50 -7.78
N PHE A 49 10.63 -12.59 -7.25
CA PHE A 49 11.63 -11.54 -7.32
C PHE A 49 12.57 -11.81 -8.50
N SER A 50 12.68 -10.86 -9.41
CA SER A 50 13.75 -10.81 -10.39
C SER A 50 14.61 -9.58 -10.12
N VAL A 51 15.85 -9.81 -9.69
CA VAL A 51 16.85 -8.76 -9.52
C VAL A 51 17.47 -8.49 -10.89
N TYR A 52 16.90 -7.54 -11.63
CA TYR A 52 17.51 -7.08 -12.87
C TYR A 52 18.73 -6.25 -12.46
N ASN A 53 19.92 -6.77 -12.78
CA ASN A 53 21.15 -5.99 -12.64
C ASN A 53 21.07 -4.83 -13.65
N ASP A 54 20.54 -3.71 -13.18
CA ASP A 54 20.62 -2.43 -13.81
C ASP A 54 22.10 -2.00 -13.86
N PHE A 55 22.59 -1.78 -15.08
CA PHE A 55 23.93 -1.30 -15.42
C PHE A 55 25.10 -2.25 -15.10
N VAL A 56 25.32 -3.23 -15.97
CA VAL A 56 26.51 -4.12 -15.92
C VAL A 56 27.82 -3.38 -16.27
N TYR A 57 27.79 -2.13 -16.76
CA TYR A 57 28.99 -1.50 -17.36
C TYR A 57 29.26 -0.01 -17.03
N ALA A 58 28.83 0.53 -15.88
CA ALA A 58 29.24 1.90 -15.49
C ALA A 58 29.87 1.95 -14.09
N PRO A 59 30.97 2.72 -13.88
CA PRO A 59 31.56 2.92 -12.56
C PRO A 59 30.64 3.84 -11.74
N LEU A 60 29.62 3.25 -11.12
CA LEU A 60 28.63 3.96 -10.33
C LEU A 60 29.16 4.18 -8.91
N THR A 61 29.37 5.43 -8.52
CA THR A 61 29.68 5.79 -7.13
C THR A 61 28.47 5.50 -6.20
N ARG A 62 28.70 5.31 -4.90
CA ARG A 62 27.63 5.03 -3.90
C ARG A 62 26.45 6.02 -3.94
N ARG A 63 26.71 7.29 -4.29
CA ARG A 63 25.66 8.32 -4.45
C ARG A 63 24.80 8.08 -5.70
N LEU A 64 25.42 7.67 -6.81
CA LEU A 64 24.73 7.38 -8.07
C LEU A 64 23.91 6.09 -7.97
N ILE A 65 24.36 5.09 -7.22
CA ILE A 65 23.60 3.86 -6.93
C ILE A 65 22.28 4.20 -6.22
N TRP A 66 22.31 5.09 -5.22
CA TRP A 66 21.08 5.51 -4.53
C TRP A 66 20.14 6.25 -5.48
N LEU A 67 20.66 7.16 -6.31
CA LEU A 67 19.87 7.91 -7.30
C LEU A 67 19.24 6.97 -8.35
N LEU A 68 20.05 6.15 -9.03
CA LEU A 68 19.61 5.24 -10.08
C LEU A 68 18.66 4.15 -9.55
N ARG A 69 18.86 3.67 -8.32
CA ARG A 69 17.91 2.72 -7.68
C ARG A 69 16.56 3.35 -7.36
N ASN A 70 16.50 4.66 -7.11
CA ASN A 70 15.23 5.37 -6.95
C ASN A 70 14.58 5.71 -8.29
N LEU A 71 15.39 5.81 -9.36
CA LEU A 71 14.94 6.06 -10.72
C LEU A 71 14.68 4.78 -11.52
N SER A 72 15.10 3.60 -11.05
CA SER A 72 14.97 2.34 -11.80
C SER A 72 13.51 2.04 -12.12
N ILE A 73 12.59 2.26 -11.17
CA ILE A 73 11.14 2.14 -11.40
C ILE A 73 10.66 3.12 -12.48
N ILE A 74 11.25 4.32 -12.56
CA ILE A 74 10.91 5.31 -13.59
C ILE A 74 11.46 4.85 -14.94
N PHE A 75 12.72 4.46 -15.01
CA PHE A 75 13.38 4.03 -16.25
C PHE A 75 12.83 2.71 -16.80
N GLU A 76 12.46 1.77 -15.93
CA GLU A 76 11.78 0.52 -16.27
C GLU A 76 10.40 0.78 -16.91
N ASN A 77 9.76 1.91 -16.61
CA ASN A 77 8.44 2.26 -17.13
C ASN A 77 8.46 3.42 -18.15
N THR A 78 9.64 3.96 -18.48
CA THR A 78 9.80 5.07 -19.45
C THR A 78 10.12 4.52 -20.85
N PRO A 79 9.27 4.78 -21.87
CA PRO A 79 9.54 4.37 -23.24
C PRO A 79 10.89 4.88 -23.76
N GLY A 80 11.72 3.99 -24.33
CA GLY A 80 13.00 4.34 -24.98
C GLY A 80 14.26 4.20 -24.12
N VAL A 81 14.16 4.30 -22.79
CA VAL A 81 15.31 4.19 -21.85
C VAL A 81 15.49 2.75 -21.32
N GLN A 82 14.44 1.93 -21.42
CA GLN A 82 14.38 0.52 -21.00
C GLN A 82 15.40 -0.42 -21.69
N THR A 83 16.08 0.04 -22.74
CA THR A 83 16.99 -0.76 -23.57
C THR A 83 18.39 -0.95 -22.97
N LEU A 84 18.71 -0.27 -21.87
CA LEU A 84 20.02 -0.30 -21.22
C LEU A 84 20.18 -1.43 -20.17
N ALA A 85 19.14 -2.23 -19.92
CA ALA A 85 19.14 -3.30 -18.91
C ALA A 85 19.53 -4.68 -19.48
N GLY A 86 20.48 -5.38 -18.84
CA GLY A 86 20.98 -6.70 -19.24
C GLY A 86 20.13 -7.88 -18.75
N SER A 87 20.35 -9.07 -19.34
CA SER A 87 19.57 -10.30 -19.12
C SER A 87 19.81 -10.99 -17.77
N ILE A 88 18.77 -11.57 -17.16
CA ILE A 88 18.84 -12.46 -15.98
C ILE A 88 18.59 -13.93 -16.39
N LEU A 89 19.34 -14.86 -15.81
CA LEU A 89 19.03 -16.29 -15.78
C LEU A 89 18.30 -16.64 -14.47
N ILE A 90 17.11 -17.26 -14.55
CA ILE A 90 16.35 -17.71 -13.37
C ILE A 90 16.25 -19.24 -13.41
N HIS A 91 16.76 -19.90 -12.37
CA HIS A 91 16.46 -21.29 -12.04
C HIS A 91 15.38 -21.29 -10.94
N GLY A 92 14.24 -21.90 -11.21
CA GLY A 92 13.12 -21.96 -10.27
C GLY A 92 12.58 -23.37 -10.20
N GLN A 93 12.52 -23.93 -8.99
CA GLN A 93 11.83 -25.16 -8.69
C GLN A 93 10.37 -24.82 -8.35
N LYS A 94 9.42 -25.49 -9.00
CA LYS A 94 7.98 -25.40 -8.73
C LYS A 94 7.75 -25.58 -7.23
N PRO A 95 7.26 -24.59 -6.46
CA PRO A 95 6.73 -24.90 -5.16
C PRO A 95 5.51 -25.79 -5.41
N GLY A 96 5.46 -26.96 -4.77
CA GLY A 96 4.20 -27.71 -4.71
C GLY A 96 3.09 -26.76 -4.25
N THR A 97 1.88 -26.96 -4.75
CA THR A 97 0.65 -26.23 -4.39
C THR A 97 0.78 -25.60 -3.00
N VAL A 98 1.13 -24.31 -2.93
CA VAL A 98 1.31 -23.66 -1.63
C VAL A 98 -0.09 -23.44 -1.11
N GLU A 99 -0.55 -24.30 -0.22
CA GLU A 99 -1.69 -23.97 0.61
C GLU A 99 -1.36 -22.64 1.30
N LEU A 100 -2.08 -21.58 0.92
CA LEU A 100 -2.13 -20.38 1.73
C LEU A 100 -2.45 -20.83 3.15
N PRO A 101 -1.85 -20.23 4.19
CA PRO A 101 -2.16 -20.63 5.55
C PRO A 101 -3.66 -20.55 5.76
N THR A 102 -4.30 -21.70 5.87
CA THR A 102 -5.69 -21.89 6.32
C THR A 102 -5.78 -21.76 7.84
N VAL A 103 -4.64 -21.50 8.49
CA VAL A 103 -4.42 -21.43 9.92
C VAL A 103 -4.18 -19.98 10.34
N SER A 104 -4.61 -19.65 11.56
CA SER A 104 -4.39 -18.37 12.23
C SER A 104 -2.95 -17.85 12.06
N LEU A 105 -2.81 -16.57 11.74
CA LEU A 105 -1.56 -15.82 11.69
C LEU A 105 -1.25 -15.11 13.01
N PHE A 106 -1.96 -15.48 14.08
CA PHE A 106 -1.70 -14.98 15.42
C PHE A 106 -0.31 -15.39 15.91
N ALA A 107 0.41 -14.43 16.49
CA ALA A 107 1.79 -14.56 16.93
C ALA A 107 2.11 -13.70 18.17
N HIS A 108 1.39 -12.59 18.38
CA HIS A 108 1.69 -11.62 19.43
C HIS A 108 0.58 -11.55 20.47
N GLU A 109 0.77 -12.26 21.60
CA GLU A 109 -0.20 -12.28 22.72
C GLU A 109 -0.54 -10.88 23.25
N GLN A 110 0.42 -9.94 23.26
CA GLN A 110 0.15 -8.56 23.70
C GLN A 110 -0.88 -7.82 22.84
N LEU A 111 -1.12 -8.26 21.61
CA LEU A 111 -2.09 -7.69 20.67
C LEU A 111 -3.42 -8.46 20.65
N ARG A 112 -3.58 -9.50 21.47
CA ARG A 112 -4.81 -10.29 21.51
C ARG A 112 -6.03 -9.42 21.83
N ARG A 113 -7.11 -9.61 21.07
CA ARG A 113 -8.40 -8.91 21.18
C ARG A 113 -8.23 -7.40 21.39
N SER A 114 -7.33 -6.79 20.62
CA SER A 114 -6.94 -5.39 20.82
C SER A 114 -7.11 -4.52 19.59
N VAL A 115 -7.42 -5.09 18.43
CA VAL A 115 -7.46 -4.37 17.16
C VAL A 115 -8.89 -4.15 16.67
N SER A 116 -9.27 -2.89 16.49
CA SER A 116 -10.46 -2.49 15.73
C SER A 116 -10.10 -2.36 14.26
N ILE A 117 -10.78 -3.06 13.37
CA ILE A 117 -10.52 -2.99 11.93
C ILE A 117 -11.60 -2.13 11.26
N VAL A 118 -11.21 -0.97 10.75
CA VAL A 118 -12.09 -0.01 10.06
C VAL A 118 -11.98 -0.20 8.56
N ILE A 119 -13.13 -0.44 7.91
CA ILE A 119 -13.20 -0.81 6.49
C ILE A 119 -14.23 0.10 5.81
N PRO A 120 -13.82 1.19 5.13
CA PRO A 120 -14.74 2.00 4.34
C PRO A 120 -15.27 1.20 3.15
N CYS A 121 -16.59 1.21 2.95
CA CYS A 121 -17.29 0.43 1.92
C CYS A 121 -18.16 1.36 1.07
N HIS A 122 -17.98 1.34 -0.25
CA HIS A 122 -18.89 1.99 -1.20
C HIS A 122 -18.97 1.16 -2.48
N ASN A 123 -20.11 0.51 -2.71
CA ASN A 123 -20.30 -0.47 -3.79
C ASN A 123 -19.31 -1.65 -3.74
N GLU A 124 -19.31 -2.35 -2.60
CA GLU A 124 -18.38 -3.43 -2.25
C GLU A 124 -19.10 -4.75 -1.94
N GLU A 125 -20.30 -4.96 -2.49
CA GLU A 125 -21.17 -6.12 -2.15
C GLU A 125 -20.47 -7.48 -2.35
N THR A 126 -19.59 -7.57 -3.34
CA THR A 126 -18.85 -8.80 -3.67
C THR A 126 -17.55 -8.96 -2.87
N ASN A 127 -17.03 -7.88 -2.28
CA ASN A 127 -15.73 -7.87 -1.62
C ASN A 127 -15.82 -7.96 -0.10
N ILE A 128 -16.81 -7.30 0.52
CA ILE A 128 -16.88 -7.17 1.98
C ILE A 128 -17.06 -8.51 2.69
N GLY A 129 -17.92 -9.39 2.17
CA GLY A 129 -18.16 -10.72 2.74
C GLY A 129 -16.89 -11.59 2.76
N PRO A 130 -16.25 -11.84 1.60
CA PRO A 130 -14.98 -12.57 1.53
C PRO A 130 -13.88 -11.98 2.41
N LEU A 131 -13.76 -10.64 2.47
CA LEU A 131 -12.79 -9.97 3.33
C LEU A 131 -13.01 -10.28 4.81
N LEU A 132 -14.24 -10.07 5.33
CA LEU A 132 -14.53 -10.32 6.75
C LEU A 132 -14.35 -11.79 7.12
N ASN A 133 -14.73 -12.71 6.23
CA ASN A 133 -14.48 -14.15 6.41
C ASN A 133 -12.98 -14.42 6.57
N ARG A 134 -12.17 -13.87 5.68
CA ARG A 134 -10.73 -14.14 5.67
C ARG A 134 -10.00 -13.45 6.81
N LEU A 135 -10.44 -12.27 7.25
CA LEU A 135 -9.97 -11.63 8.47
C LEU A 135 -10.25 -12.50 9.70
N ARG A 136 -11.46 -13.08 9.80
CA ARG A 136 -11.80 -14.03 10.86
C ARG A 136 -10.93 -15.28 10.79
N THR A 137 -10.66 -15.85 9.62
CA THR A 137 -9.79 -17.03 9.52
C THR A 137 -8.34 -16.75 9.94
N LEU A 138 -7.78 -15.62 9.48
CA LEU A 138 -6.34 -15.36 9.63
C LEU A 138 -5.98 -14.58 10.89
N PHE A 139 -6.88 -13.75 11.41
CA PHE A 139 -6.57 -12.77 12.45
C PHE A 139 -7.57 -12.77 13.61
N ASP A 140 -8.43 -13.81 13.78
CA ASP A 140 -9.51 -13.83 14.79
C ASP A 140 -9.05 -13.38 16.19
N GLU A 141 -7.88 -13.86 16.60
CA GLU A 141 -7.34 -13.64 17.94
C GLU A 141 -6.89 -12.20 18.18
N TYR A 142 -6.53 -11.45 17.13
CA TYR A 142 -6.22 -10.03 17.23
C TYR A 142 -7.48 -9.16 17.27
N ILE A 143 -8.57 -9.63 16.63
CA ILE A 143 -9.78 -8.83 16.36
C ILE A 143 -10.55 -8.58 17.66
N HIS A 144 -10.58 -7.31 18.05
CA HIS A 144 -11.51 -6.79 19.05
C HIS A 144 -12.89 -6.55 18.42
N GLU A 145 -12.91 -5.83 17.30
CA GLU A 145 -14.13 -5.51 16.55
C GLU A 145 -13.81 -5.23 15.07
N LEU A 146 -14.82 -5.44 14.23
CA LEU A 146 -14.80 -5.16 12.79
C LEU A 146 -15.81 -4.03 12.54
N ILE A 147 -15.39 -2.95 11.90
CA ILE A 147 -16.20 -1.75 11.68
C ILE A 147 -16.28 -1.49 10.17
N PRO A 148 -17.16 -2.20 9.44
CA PRO A 148 -17.53 -1.81 8.09
C PRO A 148 -18.26 -0.47 8.13
N VAL A 149 -17.73 0.52 7.42
CA VAL A 149 -18.36 1.85 7.29
C VAL A 149 -18.98 1.95 5.91
N GLU A 150 -20.28 1.69 5.85
CA GLU A 150 -21.10 1.77 4.66
C GLU A 150 -21.31 3.25 4.30
N ASP A 151 -20.84 3.66 3.12
CA ASP A 151 -20.83 5.04 2.65
C ASP A 151 -21.84 5.28 1.53
N ASN A 152 -23.12 4.99 1.79
CA ASN A 152 -24.23 5.28 0.89
C ASN A 152 -24.04 4.65 -0.51
N SER A 153 -23.81 3.33 -0.51
CA SER A 153 -23.72 2.49 -1.70
C SER A 153 -25.06 2.42 -2.42
N THR A 154 -24.99 2.18 -3.72
CA THR A 154 -26.16 1.98 -4.60
C THR A 154 -26.46 0.51 -4.86
N ASP A 155 -25.55 -0.39 -4.46
CA ASP A 155 -25.67 -1.84 -4.59
C ASP A 155 -26.12 -2.50 -3.27
N HIS A 156 -25.99 -3.83 -3.16
CA HIS A 156 -26.43 -4.58 -1.96
C HIS A 156 -25.42 -4.56 -0.80
N THR A 157 -24.38 -3.70 -0.83
CA THR A 157 -23.34 -3.63 0.22
C THR A 157 -23.94 -3.50 1.63
N ALA A 158 -24.92 -2.62 1.80
CA ALA A 158 -25.56 -2.39 3.10
C ALA A 158 -26.30 -3.63 3.62
N GLU A 159 -26.93 -4.40 2.73
CA GLU A 159 -27.68 -5.62 3.08
C GLU A 159 -26.71 -6.73 3.51
N VAL A 160 -25.61 -6.91 2.76
CA VAL A 160 -24.55 -7.86 3.09
C VAL A 160 -23.95 -7.56 4.47
N ILE A 161 -23.62 -6.28 4.73
CA ILE A 161 -23.08 -5.86 6.04
C ILE A 161 -24.07 -6.14 7.18
N ARG A 162 -25.38 -5.87 6.97
CA ARG A 162 -26.42 -6.18 7.98
C ARG A 162 -26.54 -7.67 8.25
N SER A 163 -26.41 -8.52 7.24
CA SER A 163 -26.44 -9.97 7.42
C SER A 163 -25.25 -10.43 8.27
N LEU A 164 -24.04 -10.01 7.89
CA LEU A 164 -22.81 -10.37 8.60
C LEU A 164 -22.83 -9.91 10.07
N ALA A 165 -23.37 -8.72 10.34
CA ALA A 165 -23.50 -8.20 11.71
C ALA A 165 -24.47 -9.00 12.60
N LYS A 166 -25.43 -9.73 12.02
CA LYS A 166 -26.29 -10.66 12.78
C LYS A 166 -25.56 -11.95 13.14
N GLU A 167 -24.58 -12.35 12.34
CA GLU A 167 -23.81 -13.59 12.52
C GLU A 167 -22.67 -13.43 13.54
N ASP A 168 -22.07 -12.24 13.64
CA ASP A 168 -20.94 -11.97 14.55
C ASP A 168 -21.12 -10.62 15.26
N SER A 169 -21.34 -10.68 16.57
CA SER A 169 -21.52 -9.50 17.44
C SER A 169 -20.32 -8.54 17.48
N ARG A 170 -19.14 -8.97 17.01
CA ARG A 170 -17.95 -8.11 16.87
C ARG A 170 -18.01 -7.22 15.64
N ILE A 171 -18.89 -7.51 14.68
CA ILE A 171 -19.12 -6.66 13.52
C ILE A 171 -20.06 -5.53 13.93
N LYS A 172 -19.52 -4.32 14.03
CA LYS A 172 -20.19 -3.10 14.47
C LYS A 172 -20.27 -2.12 13.29
N PRO A 173 -21.23 -2.30 12.38
CA PRO A 173 -21.30 -1.50 11.16
C PRO A 173 -21.73 -0.06 11.44
N VAL A 174 -21.23 0.87 10.63
CA VAL A 174 -21.65 2.27 10.60
C VAL A 174 -22.29 2.54 9.24
N PHE A 175 -23.55 2.98 9.24
CA PHE A 175 -24.26 3.36 8.01
C PHE A 175 -24.30 4.87 7.90
N ARG A 176 -23.58 5.43 6.92
CA ARG A 176 -23.47 6.87 6.74
C ARG A 176 -24.59 7.39 5.84
N GLN A 177 -25.02 8.61 6.14
CA GLN A 177 -25.90 9.36 5.27
C GLN A 177 -25.08 10.28 4.36
N PRO A 178 -25.59 10.65 3.18
CA PRO A 178 -24.95 11.66 2.33
C PRO A 178 -24.59 12.94 3.09
N PRO A 179 -23.52 13.63 2.69
CA PRO A 179 -22.71 13.37 1.51
C PRO A 179 -21.61 12.31 1.74
N GLY A 180 -21.38 11.48 0.71
CA GLY A 180 -20.36 10.44 0.72
C GLY A 180 -18.92 10.97 0.74
N GLY A 181 -17.96 10.06 0.87
CA GLY A 181 -16.52 10.32 0.80
C GLY A 181 -15.72 9.40 1.73
N VAL A 182 -14.71 8.73 1.17
CA VAL A 182 -13.83 7.79 1.90
C VAL A 182 -13.19 8.40 3.15
N GLY A 183 -12.85 9.69 3.12
CA GLY A 183 -12.28 10.38 4.28
C GLY A 183 -13.27 10.61 5.41
N ARG A 184 -14.54 10.85 5.06
CA ARG A 184 -15.63 10.90 6.05
C ARG A 184 -15.92 9.50 6.60
N ALA A 185 -15.91 8.47 5.75
CA ALA A 185 -16.08 7.09 6.17
C ALA A 185 -15.00 6.64 7.16
N ILE A 186 -13.72 6.89 6.84
CA ILE A 186 -12.60 6.61 7.74
C ILE A 186 -12.75 7.39 9.05
N SER A 187 -13.10 8.69 8.99
CA SER A 187 -13.29 9.52 10.19
C SER A 187 -14.41 9.01 11.11
N ASP A 188 -15.54 8.60 10.55
CA ASP A 188 -16.65 8.05 11.34
C ASP A 188 -16.30 6.67 11.92
N GLY A 189 -15.58 5.83 11.17
CA GLY A 189 -15.07 4.55 11.66
C GLY A 189 -14.06 4.71 12.80
N TYR A 190 -13.13 5.66 12.68
CA TYR A 190 -12.15 5.98 13.73
C TYR A 190 -12.82 6.47 15.01
N ARG A 191 -13.91 7.26 14.90
CA ARG A 191 -14.62 7.80 16.05
C ARG A 191 -15.29 6.72 16.91
N VAL A 192 -15.72 5.63 16.32
CA VAL A 192 -16.40 4.53 17.03
C VAL A 192 -15.47 3.40 17.43
N ALA A 193 -14.21 3.41 16.99
CA ALA A 193 -13.23 2.37 17.29
C ALA A 193 -12.79 2.43 18.77
N THR A 194 -12.87 1.28 19.44
CA THR A 194 -12.60 1.13 20.89
C THR A 194 -11.38 0.26 21.21
N GLY A 195 -10.80 -0.40 20.21
CA GLY A 195 -9.61 -1.23 20.34
C GLY A 195 -8.39 -0.41 20.78
N ARG A 196 -7.37 -1.09 21.32
CA ARG A 196 -6.08 -0.46 21.66
C ARG A 196 -5.33 0.00 20.41
N TYR A 197 -5.54 -0.70 19.31
CA TYR A 197 -5.04 -0.37 17.99
C TYR A 197 -6.19 -0.28 17.00
N VAL A 198 -6.01 0.53 15.96
CA VAL A 198 -6.96 0.69 14.85
C VAL A 198 -6.23 0.34 13.56
N LEU A 199 -6.73 -0.68 12.87
CA LEU A 199 -6.30 -1.04 11.51
C LEU A 199 -7.28 -0.42 10.52
N SER A 200 -6.81 0.47 9.65
CA SER A 200 -7.58 0.93 8.50
C SER A 200 -7.19 0.12 7.27
N MET A 201 -8.17 -0.34 6.49
CA MET A 201 -7.91 -1.07 5.24
C MET A 201 -9.08 -0.98 4.26
N ASP A 202 -8.78 -1.03 2.96
CA ASP A 202 -9.79 -1.08 1.89
C ASP A 202 -10.32 -2.50 1.66
N CYS A 203 -11.48 -2.61 0.99
CA CYS A 203 -12.10 -3.90 0.68
C CYS A 203 -11.26 -4.82 -0.24
N ASP A 204 -10.46 -4.22 -1.12
CA ASP A 204 -9.61 -4.91 -2.11
C ASP A 204 -8.44 -5.70 -1.50
N PHE A 205 -8.10 -5.51 -0.22
CA PHE A 205 -6.94 -6.14 0.41
C PHE A 205 -7.11 -7.63 0.72
N GLN A 206 -8.27 -8.23 0.41
CA GLN A 206 -8.54 -9.64 0.73
C GLN A 206 -7.42 -10.59 0.26
N HIS A 207 -6.83 -10.38 -0.91
CA HIS A 207 -5.76 -11.22 -1.45
C HIS A 207 -4.38 -10.99 -0.80
N LEU A 208 -4.19 -9.85 -0.16
CA LEU A 208 -2.94 -9.40 0.44
C LEU A 208 -2.89 -9.61 1.96
N LEU A 209 -3.96 -10.13 2.57
CA LEU A 209 -4.05 -10.37 4.01
C LEU A 209 -2.84 -11.11 4.63
N PRO A 210 -2.20 -12.11 3.98
CA PRO A 210 -1.00 -12.71 4.54
C PRO A 210 0.18 -11.72 4.71
N GLU A 211 0.32 -10.74 3.81
CA GLU A 211 1.34 -9.69 3.91
C GLU A 211 1.00 -8.66 5.02
N VAL A 212 -0.28 -8.52 5.38
CA VAL A 212 -0.73 -7.64 6.47
C VAL A 212 -0.15 -8.07 7.84
N ARG A 213 0.30 -9.33 7.99
CA ARG A 213 0.97 -9.81 9.20
C ARG A 213 2.15 -8.94 9.61
N GLU A 214 2.92 -8.41 8.64
CA GLU A 214 4.08 -7.58 8.94
C GLU A 214 3.69 -6.27 9.67
N LEU A 215 2.46 -5.79 9.51
CA LEU A 215 1.96 -4.65 10.28
C LEU A 215 1.86 -4.98 11.78
N PHE A 216 1.39 -6.19 12.11
CA PHE A 216 1.28 -6.65 13.49
C PHE A 216 2.64 -6.92 14.12
N ASP A 217 3.59 -7.46 13.34
CA ASP A 217 4.97 -7.68 13.80
C ASP A 217 5.62 -6.35 14.20
N ALA A 218 5.56 -5.32 13.34
CA ALA A 218 6.09 -4.00 13.67
C ALA A 218 5.32 -3.30 14.82
N ALA A 219 3.99 -3.46 14.90
CA ALA A 219 3.24 -2.90 16.03
C ALA A 219 3.63 -3.55 17.37
N ALA A 220 3.96 -4.85 17.35
CA ALA A 220 4.48 -5.59 18.49
C ALA A 220 5.89 -5.14 18.92
N GLU A 221 6.73 -4.68 17.97
CA GLU A 221 8.04 -4.07 18.25
C GLU A 221 7.93 -2.69 18.92
N GLY A 222 6.74 -2.10 18.96
CA GLY A 222 6.44 -0.91 19.75
C GLY A 222 6.20 0.35 18.94
N TYR A 223 6.24 0.29 17.61
CA TYR A 223 5.91 1.42 16.74
C TYR A 223 4.47 1.93 16.98
N ASP A 224 4.29 3.25 16.86
CA ASP A 224 3.00 3.90 17.11
C ASP A 224 2.08 3.83 15.89
N VAL A 225 2.69 3.88 14.70
CA VAL A 225 2.02 3.78 13.41
C VAL A 225 2.83 2.85 12.50
N VAL A 226 2.16 1.90 11.86
CA VAL A 226 2.76 1.04 10.84
C VAL A 226 1.97 1.21 9.55
N ILE A 227 2.66 1.53 8.46
CA ILE A 227 2.06 1.80 7.15
C ILE A 227 2.46 0.71 6.16
N GLY A 228 1.48 0.13 5.46
CA GLY A 228 1.75 -0.72 4.32
C GLY A 228 2.27 0.13 3.16
N SER A 229 3.55 0.00 2.83
CA SER A 229 4.22 0.77 1.78
C SER A 229 4.21 0.02 0.47
N ARG A 230 3.57 0.58 -0.56
CA ARG A 230 3.60 0.02 -1.93
C ARG A 230 4.97 0.22 -2.58
N PHE A 231 5.69 1.28 -2.21
CA PHE A 231 6.99 1.62 -2.80
C PHE A 231 8.19 1.06 -2.01
N SER A 232 8.01 -0.09 -1.35
CA SER A 232 9.12 -0.81 -0.70
C SER A 232 9.88 -1.67 -1.72
N ARG A 233 11.13 -2.05 -1.41
CA ARG A 233 11.93 -2.92 -2.29
C ARG A 233 11.35 -4.32 -2.44
N HIS A 234 10.63 -4.78 -1.42
CA HIS A 234 10.03 -6.11 -1.40
C HIS A 234 8.57 -6.10 -1.86
N SER A 235 8.03 -4.92 -2.18
CA SER A 235 6.67 -4.77 -2.72
C SER A 235 6.66 -5.01 -4.22
N VAL A 236 5.61 -5.65 -4.70
CA VAL A 236 5.37 -5.85 -6.13
C VAL A 236 4.24 -4.91 -6.56
N LEU A 237 4.49 -4.00 -7.53
CA LEU A 237 3.42 -3.25 -8.20
C LEU A 237 3.14 -3.88 -9.57
N LEU A 238 2.00 -4.54 -9.72
CA LEU A 238 1.53 -5.07 -11.00
C LEU A 238 0.43 -4.18 -11.58
N ASN A 239 0.57 -3.76 -12.83
CA ASN A 239 -0.43 -2.98 -13.59
C ASN A 239 -0.82 -1.62 -12.96
N TYR A 240 0.11 -0.97 -12.26
CA TYR A 240 -0.13 0.36 -11.68
C TYR A 240 0.15 1.47 -12.71
N PRO A 241 -0.79 2.40 -12.96
CA PRO A 241 -0.60 3.44 -13.98
C PRO A 241 0.62 4.33 -13.72
N PHE A 242 1.50 4.49 -14.71
CA PHE A 242 2.74 5.28 -14.57
C PHE A 242 2.50 6.72 -14.09
N GLN A 243 1.46 7.39 -14.60
CA GLN A 243 1.07 8.74 -14.17
C GLN A 243 0.75 8.79 -12.67
N LYS A 244 0.10 7.75 -12.12
CA LYS A 244 -0.17 7.64 -10.68
C LYS A 244 1.13 7.42 -9.89
N ILE A 245 2.12 6.71 -10.44
CA ILE A 245 3.44 6.55 -9.79
C ILE A 245 4.12 7.90 -9.70
N LEU A 246 4.21 8.62 -10.82
CA LEU A 246 4.89 9.92 -10.88
C LEU A 246 4.22 10.93 -9.94
N ALA A 247 2.89 11.01 -9.95
CA ALA A 247 2.14 11.87 -9.06
C ALA A 247 2.35 11.52 -7.58
N ASN A 248 2.29 10.23 -7.21
CA ASN A 248 2.57 9.81 -5.84
C ASN A 248 4.01 10.14 -5.44
N ARG A 249 5.01 9.79 -6.25
CA ARG A 249 6.42 10.04 -5.91
C ARG A 249 6.73 11.53 -5.81
N GLY A 250 6.16 12.36 -6.71
CA GLY A 250 6.25 13.81 -6.63
C GLY A 250 5.63 14.36 -5.34
N PHE A 251 4.43 13.89 -4.98
CA PHE A 251 3.79 14.24 -3.71
C PHE A 251 4.66 13.87 -2.51
N HIS A 252 5.18 12.64 -2.45
CA HIS A 252 6.02 12.21 -1.32
C HIS A 252 7.32 13.00 -1.22
N LEU A 253 7.93 13.36 -2.35
CA LEU A 253 9.13 14.20 -2.36
C LEU A 253 8.84 15.58 -1.76
N LEU A 254 7.74 16.24 -2.17
CA LEU A 254 7.32 17.51 -1.59
C LEU A 254 6.98 17.38 -0.10
N ALA A 255 6.26 16.31 0.26
CA ALA A 255 5.86 16.04 1.63
C ALA A 255 7.07 15.87 2.56
N GLN A 256 8.12 15.17 2.11
CA GLN A 256 9.37 15.01 2.87
C GLN A 256 10.04 16.35 3.19
N PHE A 257 9.99 17.32 2.28
CA PHE A 257 10.51 18.67 2.55
C PHE A 257 9.65 19.44 3.55
N VAL A 258 8.33 19.26 3.50
CA VAL A 258 7.40 19.92 4.42
C VAL A 258 7.56 19.41 5.85
N VAL A 259 7.62 18.09 6.04
CA VAL A 259 7.70 17.49 7.39
C VAL A 259 9.12 17.24 7.87
N LEU A 260 10.13 17.50 7.03
CA LEU A 260 11.57 17.28 7.30
C LEU A 260 11.91 15.85 7.75
N HIS A 261 11.12 14.86 7.31
CA HIS A 261 11.29 13.43 7.61
C HIS A 261 11.35 12.61 6.33
N ARG A 262 12.11 11.51 6.36
CA ARG A 262 12.21 10.57 5.23
C ARG A 262 11.24 9.41 5.42
N PHE A 263 10.42 9.15 4.41
CA PHE A 263 9.48 8.01 4.35
C PHE A 263 9.27 7.58 2.89
N ARG A 264 8.74 6.38 2.66
CA ARG A 264 8.54 5.84 1.30
C ARG A 264 7.12 6.00 0.78
N ASP A 265 6.15 5.66 1.62
CA ASP A 265 4.73 5.71 1.32
C ASP A 265 3.98 6.06 2.60
N VAL A 266 3.15 7.10 2.55
CA VAL A 266 2.28 7.52 3.66
C VAL A 266 0.82 7.66 3.21
N THR A 267 0.56 7.57 1.91
CA THR A 267 -0.76 7.82 1.31
C THR A 267 -1.57 6.55 1.10
N ASN A 268 -1.08 5.39 1.55
CA ASN A 268 -1.85 4.15 1.55
C ASN A 268 -2.85 4.13 2.72
N ASN A 269 -4.06 3.61 2.53
CA ASN A 269 -5.04 3.47 3.62
C ASN A 269 -4.66 2.33 4.59
N LEU A 270 -3.93 1.31 4.12
CA LEU A 270 -3.49 0.19 4.94
C LEU A 270 -2.52 0.66 6.04
N LYS A 271 -3.05 0.88 7.25
CA LYS A 271 -2.32 1.42 8.40
C LYS A 271 -2.79 0.80 9.71
N LEU A 272 -1.86 0.36 10.54
CA LEU A 272 -2.13 -0.05 11.92
C LEU A 272 -1.59 1.03 12.86
N MET A 273 -2.47 1.64 13.65
CA MET A 273 -2.14 2.78 14.52
C MET A 273 -2.54 2.48 15.96
N ARG A 274 -1.79 2.97 16.94
CA ARG A 274 -2.29 3.05 18.32
C ARG A 274 -3.54 3.92 18.36
N ARG A 275 -4.50 3.59 19.21
CA ARG A 275 -5.73 4.39 19.38
C ARG A 275 -5.43 5.84 19.76
N GLU A 276 -4.42 6.08 20.61
CA GLU A 276 -4.00 7.44 20.99
C GLU A 276 -3.61 8.29 19.77
N VAL A 277 -2.95 7.69 18.77
CA VAL A 277 -2.62 8.39 17.52
C VAL A 277 -3.90 8.79 16.80
N VAL A 278 -4.84 7.85 16.68
CA VAL A 278 -6.12 8.08 15.99
C VAL A 278 -6.95 9.17 16.66
N GLU A 279 -6.96 9.21 17.99
CA GLU A 279 -7.67 10.22 18.78
C GLU A 279 -7.08 11.64 18.59
N ASP A 280 -5.77 11.73 18.38
CA ASP A 280 -5.10 13.01 18.17
C ASP A 280 -5.14 13.52 16.71
N LEU A 281 -5.52 12.66 15.75
CA LEU A 281 -5.62 13.04 14.33
C LEU A 281 -6.71 14.10 14.11
N GLN A 282 -6.44 15.02 13.19
CA GLN A 282 -7.40 16.02 12.72
C GLN A 282 -7.75 15.77 11.27
N LEU A 283 -8.74 14.91 11.05
CA LEU A 283 -9.21 14.57 9.70
C LEU A 283 -10.16 15.66 9.18
N LYS A 284 -9.77 16.34 8.11
CA LYS A 284 -10.51 17.43 7.48
C LYS A 284 -10.84 17.12 6.02
N GLN A 285 -10.06 16.27 5.38
CA GLN A 285 -10.28 15.92 3.99
C GLN A 285 -11.42 14.89 3.85
N PRO A 286 -12.48 15.19 3.09
CA PRO A 286 -13.62 14.28 2.95
C PRO A 286 -13.36 13.11 2.01
N GLY A 287 -12.34 13.20 1.15
CA GLY A 287 -12.00 12.18 0.14
C GLY A 287 -10.64 11.51 0.40
N PHE A 288 -10.01 11.01 -0.66
CA PHE A 288 -8.76 10.26 -0.60
C PHE A 288 -7.57 11.00 0.04
N ALA A 289 -7.58 12.32 0.10
CA ALA A 289 -6.53 13.11 0.73
C ALA A 289 -6.45 12.89 2.26
N VAL A 290 -7.47 12.28 2.88
CA VAL A 290 -7.43 11.78 4.26
C VAL A 290 -6.25 10.83 4.50
N ASN A 291 -5.82 10.09 3.45
CA ASN A 291 -4.71 9.17 3.57
C ASN A 291 -3.39 9.91 3.76
N ALA A 292 -3.28 11.13 3.22
CA ALA A 292 -2.15 12.02 3.51
C ALA A 292 -2.24 12.60 4.94
N GLU A 293 -3.43 12.93 5.44
CA GLU A 293 -3.61 13.37 6.83
C GLU A 293 -3.18 12.29 7.82
N THR A 294 -3.76 11.09 7.70
CA THR A 294 -3.46 9.94 8.58
C THR A 294 -2.00 9.47 8.50
N GLY A 295 -1.29 9.77 7.40
CA GLY A 295 0.12 9.41 7.23
C GLY A 295 1.11 10.50 7.66
N LEU A 296 0.81 11.77 7.39
CA LEU A 296 1.73 12.89 7.63
C LEU A 296 1.55 13.53 9.01
N GLN A 297 0.32 13.60 9.54
CA GLN A 297 0.08 14.21 10.84
C GLN A 297 0.86 13.49 11.96
N PRO A 298 0.89 12.14 12.04
CA PRO A 298 1.66 11.48 13.10
C PRO A 298 3.16 11.77 13.03
N LEU A 299 3.74 11.96 11.84
CA LEU A 299 5.14 12.38 11.67
C LEU A 299 5.36 13.77 12.28
N VAL A 300 4.47 14.72 11.95
CA VAL A 300 4.56 16.10 12.46
C VAL A 300 4.36 16.16 13.98
N MET A 301 3.60 15.22 14.53
CA MET A 301 3.33 15.11 15.97
C MET A 301 4.43 14.37 16.74
N GLY A 302 5.42 13.78 16.05
CA GLY A 302 6.55 13.09 16.67
C GLY A 302 6.26 11.64 17.09
N TYR A 303 5.27 10.98 16.47
CA TYR A 303 5.04 9.55 16.65
C TYR A 303 6.07 8.71 15.87
N ASN A 304 6.40 7.52 16.39
CA ASN A 304 7.30 6.57 15.74
C ASN A 304 6.54 5.80 14.66
N ILE A 305 7.01 5.92 13.41
CA ILE A 305 6.36 5.31 12.24
C ILE A 305 7.30 4.31 11.55
N GLU A 306 6.78 3.13 11.23
CA GLU A 306 7.45 2.14 10.38
C GLU A 306 6.69 1.90 9.08
N SER A 307 7.41 1.53 8.02
CA SER A 307 6.83 1.20 6.71
C SER A 307 7.18 -0.22 6.30
N VAL A 308 6.18 -1.11 6.31
CA VAL A 308 6.32 -2.51 5.90
C VAL A 308 5.96 -2.69 4.43
N PRO A 309 6.62 -3.58 3.67
CA PRO A 309 6.26 -3.85 2.28
C PRO A 309 4.82 -4.38 2.19
N ILE A 310 4.03 -3.77 1.31
CA ILE A 310 2.78 -4.37 0.83
C ILE A 310 2.79 -4.37 -0.71
N SER A 311 2.44 -5.50 -1.30
CA SER A 311 2.27 -5.65 -2.74
C SER A 311 0.96 -4.99 -3.18
N TRP A 312 0.91 -4.55 -4.43
CA TRP A 312 -0.29 -4.05 -5.07
C TRP A 312 -0.46 -4.74 -6.41
N VAL A 313 -1.53 -5.51 -6.54
CA VAL A 313 -1.78 -6.35 -7.71
C VAL A 313 -3.12 -5.96 -8.32
N ASN A 314 -3.10 -5.27 -9.46
CA ASN A 314 -4.32 -5.12 -10.27
C ASN A 314 -4.53 -6.39 -11.10
N ARG A 315 -5.58 -7.16 -10.79
CA ARG A 315 -6.05 -8.25 -11.65
C ARG A 315 -7.10 -7.68 -12.63
N THR A 316 -6.62 -7.28 -13.79
CA THR A 316 -7.41 -7.00 -15.02
C THR A 316 -8.53 -5.94 -14.85
N SER A 317 -9.11 -5.53 -15.97
CA SER A 317 -10.04 -4.41 -16.16
C SER A 317 -11.36 -4.46 -15.38
N ASP A 318 -11.61 -5.53 -14.61
CA ASP A 318 -12.91 -5.84 -14.02
C ASP A 318 -12.96 -5.64 -12.49
N MET A 319 -11.84 -5.31 -11.84
CA MET A 319 -11.92 -4.67 -10.52
C MET A 319 -12.42 -3.23 -10.74
N GLY A 320 -13.50 -2.88 -10.04
CA GLY A 320 -14.24 -1.63 -10.19
C GLY A 320 -13.36 -0.42 -10.47
N THR A 321 -13.84 0.47 -11.33
CA THR A 321 -13.10 1.69 -11.71
C THR A 321 -12.62 2.38 -10.44
N SER A 322 -11.29 2.39 -10.21
CA SER A 322 -10.69 3.10 -9.08
C SER A 322 -11.27 4.51 -9.04
N SER A 323 -12.11 4.80 -8.05
CA SER A 323 -12.79 6.10 -7.89
C SER A 323 -11.80 7.25 -7.66
N PHE A 324 -10.52 6.93 -7.44
CA PHE A 324 -9.42 7.88 -7.45
C PHE A 324 -9.15 8.47 -8.84
N ASN A 325 -9.70 9.67 -9.07
CA ASN A 325 -9.37 10.55 -10.18
C ASN A 325 -8.35 11.61 -9.74
N LEU A 326 -7.17 11.62 -10.38
CA LEU A 326 -6.05 12.48 -9.99
C LEU A 326 -6.38 13.99 -10.07
N SER A 327 -7.20 14.39 -11.05
CA SER A 327 -7.68 15.77 -11.21
C SER A 327 -8.58 16.22 -10.08
N THR A 328 -9.45 15.34 -9.57
CA THR A 328 -10.36 15.64 -8.45
C THR A 328 -9.68 15.53 -7.08
N ALA A 329 -8.73 14.61 -6.93
CA ALA A 329 -8.06 14.36 -5.67
C ALA A 329 -6.90 15.33 -5.39
N GLY A 330 -6.20 15.81 -6.44
CA GLY A 330 -4.98 16.61 -6.30
C GLY A 330 -5.13 17.87 -5.43
N GLY A 331 -6.27 18.54 -5.50
CA GLY A 331 -6.56 19.74 -4.69
C GLY A 331 -6.54 19.44 -3.19
N GLY A 332 -7.12 18.32 -2.74
CA GLY A 332 -7.12 17.94 -1.34
C GLY A 332 -5.72 17.60 -0.82
N TYR A 333 -4.92 16.88 -1.61
CA TYR A 333 -3.53 16.56 -1.25
C TYR A 333 -2.67 17.82 -1.12
N TRP A 334 -2.85 18.81 -2.01
CA TRP A 334 -2.18 20.10 -1.91
C TRP A 334 -2.59 20.89 -0.66
N GLN A 335 -3.89 20.93 -0.35
CA GLN A 335 -4.39 21.58 0.88
C GLN A 335 -3.76 20.96 2.13
N VAL A 336 -3.67 19.63 2.20
CA VAL A 336 -3.01 18.94 3.32
C VAL A 336 -1.55 19.39 3.46
N LEU A 337 -0.78 19.36 2.37
CA LEU A 337 0.62 19.79 2.39
C LEU A 337 0.79 21.25 2.79
N PHE A 338 0.01 22.14 2.19
CA PHE A 338 0.09 23.57 2.45
C PHE A 338 -0.24 23.90 3.90
N HIS A 339 -1.30 23.31 4.46
CA HIS A 339 -1.68 23.56 5.86
C HIS A 339 -0.74 22.87 6.86
N LEU A 340 -0.14 21.73 6.52
CA LEU A 340 0.93 21.15 7.33
C LEU A 340 2.20 22.00 7.29
N TRP A 341 2.55 22.55 6.13
CA TRP A 341 3.67 23.49 6.03
C TRP A 341 3.42 24.75 6.85
N LEU A 342 2.22 25.34 6.79
CA LEU A 342 1.84 26.48 7.65
C LEU A 342 1.97 26.16 9.14
N LYS A 343 1.60 24.94 9.55
CA LYS A 343 1.79 24.47 10.92
C LYS A 343 3.27 24.37 11.27
N VAL A 344 4.06 23.67 10.46
CA VAL A 344 5.47 23.38 10.74
C VAL A 344 6.31 24.68 10.72
N ALA A 345 6.05 25.58 9.77
CA ALA A 345 6.83 26.79 9.59
C ALA A 345 6.39 27.95 10.51
N PHE A 346 5.08 28.08 10.79
CA PHE A 346 4.54 29.27 11.46
C PHE A 346 3.60 28.95 12.64
N GLY A 347 3.27 27.69 12.90
CA GLY A 347 2.32 27.31 13.96
C GLY A 347 0.86 27.68 13.67
N ILE A 348 0.50 28.00 12.43
CA ILE A 348 -0.85 28.45 12.03
C ILE A 348 -1.53 27.46 11.07
N GLY A 349 -2.74 27.80 10.63
CA GLY A 349 -3.49 27.05 9.65
C GLY A 349 -4.44 26.01 10.24
N MET A 350 -4.99 25.17 9.37
CA MET A 350 -6.06 24.23 9.69
C MET A 350 -5.66 23.19 10.75
N TYR A 351 -4.38 22.80 10.79
CA TYR A 351 -3.85 21.79 11.71
C TYR A 351 -3.09 22.38 12.91
N ARG A 352 -3.26 23.68 13.19
CA ARG A 352 -2.52 24.38 14.26
C ARG A 352 -2.61 23.68 15.63
N THR A 353 -3.75 23.06 15.91
CA THR A 353 -4.04 22.40 17.20
C THR A 353 -3.52 20.97 17.30
N LEU A 354 -2.86 20.41 16.27
CA LEU A 354 -2.21 19.10 16.39
C LEU A 354 -1.17 19.15 17.50
N ARG A 355 -1.30 18.25 18.47
CA ARG A 355 -0.46 18.18 19.67
C ARG A 355 0.77 17.32 19.39
N MET A 356 1.91 17.72 19.94
CA MET A 356 3.09 16.85 19.94
C MET A 356 2.85 15.70 20.91
N LYS A 357 3.34 14.51 20.58
CA LYS A 357 3.37 13.38 21.50
C LYS A 357 4.06 13.82 22.78
N GLU A 358 3.36 13.75 23.91
CA GLU A 358 3.98 13.98 25.21
C GLU A 358 5.09 12.94 25.38
N MET A 359 6.33 13.40 25.59
CA MET A 359 7.41 12.50 25.95
C MET A 359 7.05 11.88 27.29
N ARG A 360 6.52 10.64 27.29
CA ARG A 360 6.40 9.86 28.51
C ARG A 360 7.77 9.88 29.19
N ALA A 361 7.81 10.33 30.44
CA ALA A 361 9.01 10.60 31.22
C ALA A 361 9.97 9.40 31.40
N ASP A 362 9.63 8.23 30.88
CA ASP A 362 10.38 6.99 31.03
C ASP A 362 11.54 6.81 30.03
N SER A 363 11.64 7.64 28.97
CA SER A 363 12.70 7.50 27.96
C SER A 363 14.01 8.22 28.28
N VAL A 364 14.02 9.17 29.24
CA VAL A 364 15.24 9.90 29.65
C VAL A 364 16.15 9.05 30.56
N ALA A 365 15.64 7.96 31.13
CA ALA A 365 16.44 7.04 31.95
C ALA A 365 17.33 6.07 31.14
N ARG A 366 17.04 5.85 29.84
CA ARG A 366 17.79 4.88 29.01
C ARG A 366 18.97 5.47 28.24
N THR A 367 19.07 6.79 28.13
CA THR A 367 20.17 7.46 27.43
C THR A 367 21.29 7.94 28.36
N ARG A 368 21.20 7.67 29.66
CA ARG A 368 22.27 7.97 30.64
C ARG A 368 23.12 6.75 31.05
N ASN A 369 22.76 5.55 30.60
CA ASN A 369 23.46 4.30 30.95
C ASN A 369 23.84 3.44 29.73
N ALA A 370 24.03 4.03 28.55
CA ALA A 370 24.52 3.33 27.36
C ALA A 370 25.73 4.04 26.75
#